data_AF-A0A2J4P7I0-F1
#
_entry.id   AF-A0A2J4P7I0-F1
#
_cell.length_a   1.000
_cell.length_b   1.000
_cell.length_c   1.000
_cell.angle_alpha   90.00
_cell.angle_beta   90.00
_cell.angle_gamma   90.00
#
_symmetry.space_group_name_H-M   'P 1'
#
loop_
_entity.id
_entity.type
_entity.pdbx_description
1 polymer ?
#
loop_
_entity_poly.entity_id
_entity_poly.type
_entity_poly.pdbx_seq_one_letter_code
_entity_poly.pdbx_strand_id
1 'polypeptide(L)'
;LRQGKPASATPLWYWFATEQGQAVDINSLKRSPKQQQALAALRQGKIWRHQVAELEFNDAALQALRGKGLAELASEAPAIADWRTGFSVPGERLRLNTEQATAVGAIHSASDSFSAWLLAGITGSGKTEVYLSVLENVLAQGRQALVMVPEIGLTPQTIARFRHRFSAPVEVLHSGLNDSERLSAWLKAKNGEAAIVIGTRSSLFTPFKDLGV
;
A
#
# COMPACT_ATOMS: atom_id res chain seq x y z
N LEU A 1 -5.66 17.83 1.38
CA LEU A 1 -6.48 18.55 0.39
C LEU A 1 -7.38 19.63 0.99
N ARG A 2 -8.03 19.43 2.15
CA ARG A 2 -8.97 20.41 2.78
C ARG A 2 -8.39 21.78 3.16
N GLN A 3 -7.07 21.97 3.12
CA GLN A 3 -6.40 23.23 3.48
C GLN A 3 -5.54 23.81 2.33
N GLY A 4 -5.78 23.42 1.08
CA GLY A 4 -5.01 23.95 -0.07
C GLY A 4 -3.55 23.49 -0.17
N LYS A 5 -3.08 22.65 0.75
CA LYS A 5 -1.74 22.04 0.66
C LYS A 5 -1.64 21.11 -0.56
N PRO A 6 -0.52 21.13 -1.30
CA PRO A 6 -0.30 20.26 -2.45
C PRO A 6 -0.41 18.79 -2.04
N ALA A 7 -1.17 18.01 -2.82
CA ALA A 7 -1.29 16.57 -2.62
C ALA A 7 -0.02 15.90 -3.17
N SER A 8 0.98 15.74 -2.30
CA SER A 8 2.23 15.06 -2.59
C SER A 8 2.32 13.79 -1.75
N ALA A 9 3.01 12.76 -2.27
CA ALA A 9 3.29 11.55 -1.50
C ALA A 9 4.09 11.93 -0.25
N THR A 10 3.72 11.37 0.90
CA THR A 10 4.47 11.60 2.13
C THR A 10 5.86 10.99 1.97
N PRO A 11 6.93 11.79 2.04
CA PRO A 11 8.28 11.27 1.84
C PRO A 11 8.66 10.37 3.02
N LEU A 12 9.41 9.31 2.73
CA LEU A 12 9.95 8.42 3.75
C LEU A 12 11.27 9.00 4.23
N TRP A 13 11.36 9.21 5.54
CA TRP A 13 12.53 9.79 6.18
C TRP A 13 13.50 8.71 6.63
N TYR A 14 14.79 8.90 6.37
CA TYR A 14 15.85 8.00 6.81
C TYR A 14 17.07 8.76 7.30
N TRP A 15 17.75 8.13 8.26
CA TRP A 15 19.03 8.53 8.77
C TRP A 15 20.15 7.85 7.98
N PHE A 16 21.25 8.56 7.77
CA PHE A 16 22.48 8.00 7.18
C PHE A 16 23.71 8.59 7.86
N ALA A 17 24.83 7.87 7.84
CA ALA A 17 26.12 8.39 8.29
C ALA A 17 26.69 9.34 7.23
N THR A 18 27.12 10.53 7.66
CA THR A 18 27.85 11.47 6.78
C THR A 18 29.26 10.93 6.48
N GLU A 19 30.00 11.56 5.57
CA GLU A 19 31.42 11.21 5.34
C GLU A 19 32.25 11.25 6.63
N GLN A 20 32.03 12.26 7.48
CA GLN A 20 32.67 12.34 8.80
C GLN A 20 32.19 11.20 9.72
N GLY A 21 30.90 10.88 9.70
CA GLY A 21 30.33 9.74 10.40
C GLY A 21 30.93 8.40 10.00
N GLN A 22 31.32 8.25 8.73
CA GLN A 22 32.02 7.06 8.23
C GLN A 22 33.49 7.02 8.65
N ALA A 23 34.16 8.17 8.66
CA ALA A 23 35.61 8.27 8.92
C ALA A 23 36.00 8.31 10.41
N VAL A 24 35.12 8.82 11.29
CA VAL A 24 35.46 9.04 12.71
C VAL A 24 35.83 7.73 13.43
N ASP A 25 36.75 7.75 14.39
CA ASP A 25 36.92 6.57 15.25
C ASP A 25 35.66 6.39 16.12
N ILE A 26 35.00 5.25 15.98
CA ILE A 26 33.78 4.93 16.72
C ILE A 26 34.01 4.87 18.24
N ASN A 27 35.25 4.61 18.68
CA ASN A 27 35.63 4.59 20.08
C ASN A 27 35.65 5.99 20.71
N SER A 28 35.67 7.06 19.92
CA SER A 28 35.49 8.44 20.43
C SER A 28 34.14 8.63 21.12
N LEU A 29 33.16 7.78 20.80
CA LEU A 29 31.81 7.79 21.39
C LEU A 29 31.63 6.80 22.55
N LYS A 30 32.72 6.23 23.11
CA LYS A 30 32.66 5.19 24.16
C LYS A 30 31.89 5.61 25.42
N ARG A 31 31.80 6.90 25.72
CA ARG A 31 31.00 7.46 26.84
C ARG A 31 29.51 7.62 26.51
N SER A 32 29.10 7.30 25.29
CA SER A 32 27.71 7.42 24.80
C SER A 32 27.31 6.16 24.03
N PRO A 33 27.06 5.02 24.72
CA PRO A 33 26.86 3.72 24.09
C PRO A 33 25.75 3.72 23.02
N LYS A 34 24.65 4.43 23.25
CA LYS A 34 23.56 4.55 22.27
C LYS A 34 23.96 5.30 20.99
N GLN A 35 24.81 6.33 21.09
CA GLN A 35 25.34 7.04 19.92
C GLN A 35 26.33 6.15 19.17
N GLN A 36 27.14 5.38 19.90
CA GLN A 36 28.08 4.42 19.31
C GLN A 36 27.34 3.33 18.54
N GLN A 37 26.29 2.74 19.11
CA GLN A 37 25.42 1.74 18.47
C GLN A 37 24.70 2.32 17.25
N ALA A 38 24.11 3.51 17.37
CA ALA A 38 23.43 4.18 16.26
C ALA A 38 24.39 4.45 15.10
N LEU A 39 25.60 4.97 15.37
CA LEU A 39 26.59 5.22 14.32
C LEU A 39 27.08 3.91 13.69
N ALA A 40 27.30 2.85 14.48
CA ALA A 40 27.66 1.53 13.97
C ALA A 40 26.61 1.00 12.97
N ALA A 41 25.33 1.13 13.30
CA ALA A 41 24.23 0.72 12.44
C ALA A 41 24.16 1.59 11.16
N LEU A 42 24.30 2.92 11.29
CA LEU A 42 24.28 3.83 10.14
C LEU A 42 25.44 3.62 9.15
N ARG A 43 26.57 3.05 9.61
CA ARG A 43 27.68 2.68 8.72
C ARG A 43 27.37 1.47 7.85
N GLN A 44 26.46 0.59 8.30
CA GLN A 44 26.04 -0.59 7.54
C GLN A 44 24.96 -0.24 6.49
N GLY A 45 24.26 0.87 6.67
CA GLY A 45 23.26 1.34 5.72
C GLY A 45 22.37 2.44 6.28
N LYS A 46 21.50 2.99 5.43
CA LYS A 46 20.49 3.95 5.87
C LYS A 46 19.45 3.29 6.78
N ILE A 47 18.97 4.02 7.77
CA ILE A 47 17.98 3.54 8.74
C ILE A 47 16.73 4.38 8.64
N TRP A 48 15.60 3.73 8.36
CA TRP A 48 14.34 4.44 8.23
C TRP A 48 13.84 4.95 9.59
N ARG A 49 13.28 6.15 9.61
CA ARG A 49 12.81 6.78 10.86
C ARG A 49 11.78 5.94 11.61
N HIS A 50 10.93 5.20 10.89
CA HIS A 50 9.94 4.31 11.50
C HIS A 50 10.56 3.06 12.14
N GLN A 51 11.72 2.60 11.66
CA GLN A 51 12.43 1.44 12.20
C GLN A 51 13.15 1.74 13.52
N VAL A 52 13.43 3.02 13.80
CA VAL A 52 14.20 3.43 14.99
C VAL A 52 13.57 2.90 16.29
N ALA A 53 12.24 2.78 16.35
CA ALA A 53 11.55 2.25 17.52
C ALA A 53 11.82 0.76 17.82
N GLU A 54 12.24 -0.01 16.80
CA GLU A 54 12.53 -1.44 16.89
C GLU A 54 14.02 -1.73 17.13
N LEU A 55 14.87 -0.69 17.10
CA LEU A 55 16.31 -0.81 17.25
C LEU A 55 16.76 -0.57 18.69
N GLU A 56 17.99 -0.97 18.99
CA GLU A 56 18.57 -0.80 20.33
C GLU A 56 18.91 0.67 20.67
N PHE A 57 18.60 1.65 19.82
CA PHE A 57 18.84 3.07 20.05
C PHE A 57 17.62 3.90 19.65
N ASN A 58 17.62 5.18 20.03
CA ASN A 58 16.47 6.05 19.88
C ASN A 58 16.78 7.30 19.02
N ASP A 59 15.74 8.05 18.68
CA ASP A 59 15.87 9.27 17.86
C ASP A 59 16.80 10.30 18.53
N ALA A 60 16.82 10.40 19.87
CA ALA A 60 17.71 11.32 20.59
C ALA A 60 19.20 11.03 20.34
N ALA A 61 19.60 9.76 20.23
CA ALA A 61 20.96 9.39 19.87
C ALA A 61 21.32 9.83 18.44
N LEU A 62 20.37 9.68 17.49
CA LEU A 62 20.53 10.10 16.10
C LEU A 62 20.61 11.63 15.96
N GLN A 63 19.77 12.37 16.69
CA GLN A 63 19.85 13.84 16.76
C GLN A 63 21.19 14.32 17.36
N ALA A 64 21.70 13.64 18.39
CA ALA A 64 23.00 13.97 18.96
C ALA A 64 24.15 13.71 17.98
N LEU A 65 24.10 12.62 17.21
CA LEU A 65 25.05 12.37 16.11
C LEU A 65 24.95 13.44 15.03
N ARG A 66 23.74 13.90 14.71
CA ARG A 66 23.51 15.01 13.78
C ARG A 66 24.11 16.32 14.27
N GLY A 67 23.93 16.66 15.55
CA GLY A 67 24.57 17.83 16.16
C GLY A 67 26.10 17.79 16.11
N LYS A 68 26.70 16.59 16.03
CA LYS A 68 28.14 16.37 15.85
C LYS A 68 28.58 16.27 14.38
N GLY A 69 27.66 16.42 13.42
CA GLY A 69 27.94 16.25 11.99
C GLY A 69 28.22 14.81 11.56
N LEU A 70 27.94 13.81 12.40
CA LEU A 70 28.24 12.39 12.15
C LEU A 70 27.09 11.62 11.48
N ALA A 71 25.87 12.17 11.53
CA ALA A 71 24.71 11.60 10.88
C ALA A 71 23.83 12.72 10.31
N GLU A 72 23.02 12.41 9.32
CA GLU A 72 22.06 13.37 8.78
C GLU A 72 20.74 12.67 8.46
N LEU A 73 19.68 13.47 8.39
CA LEU A 73 18.32 13.05 8.10
C LEU A 73 17.96 13.54 6.70
N ALA A 74 17.69 12.59 5.80
CA ALA A 74 17.19 12.86 4.46
C ALA A 74 15.80 12.24 4.28
N SER A 75 15.16 12.58 3.17
CA SER A 75 13.88 12.00 2.79
C SER A 75 13.93 11.57 1.33
N GLU A 76 13.37 10.42 1.03
CA GLU A 76 13.14 9.99 -0.35
C GLU A 76 11.66 9.76 -0.62
N ALA A 77 11.25 10.01 -1.87
CA ALA A 77 9.96 9.58 -2.33
C ALA A 77 9.92 8.04 -2.31
N PRO A 78 8.80 7.41 -1.89
CA PRO A 78 8.65 5.97 -2.00
C PRO A 78 8.92 5.50 -3.43
N ALA A 79 9.65 4.38 -3.59
CA ALA A 79 9.82 3.77 -4.89
C ALA A 79 8.45 3.33 -5.42
N ILE A 80 8.06 3.83 -6.59
CA ILE A 80 6.82 3.44 -7.25
C ILE A 80 7.10 2.13 -8.01
N ALA A 81 6.58 1.02 -7.50
CA ALA A 81 6.62 -0.25 -8.21
C ALA A 81 5.35 -0.40 -9.06
N ASP A 82 5.52 -0.62 -10.37
CA ASP A 82 4.38 -0.89 -11.25
C ASP A 82 3.93 -2.34 -11.10
N TRP A 83 2.87 -2.54 -10.33
CA TRP A 83 2.28 -3.85 -10.06
C TRP A 83 1.84 -4.61 -11.32
N ARG A 84 1.63 -3.90 -12.44
CA ARG A 84 1.24 -4.50 -13.73
C ARG A 84 2.33 -5.44 -14.28
N THR A 85 3.59 -5.13 -14.03
CA THR A 85 4.76 -5.86 -14.57
C THR A 85 5.02 -7.21 -13.91
N GLY A 86 4.36 -7.50 -12.79
CA GLY A 86 4.47 -8.77 -12.06
C GLY A 86 3.12 -9.29 -11.56
N PHE A 87 2.02 -8.82 -12.15
CA PHE A 87 0.68 -9.21 -11.72
C PHE A 87 0.49 -10.72 -11.88
N SER A 88 0.07 -11.35 -10.79
CA SER A 88 -0.25 -12.76 -10.75
C SER A 88 -1.30 -13.03 -9.67
N VAL A 89 -1.95 -14.18 -9.82
CA VAL A 89 -2.83 -14.74 -8.80
C VAL A 89 -2.09 -15.89 -8.13
N PRO A 90 -1.63 -15.72 -6.87
CA PRO A 90 -1.03 -16.82 -6.14
C PRO A 90 -2.09 -17.83 -5.67
N GLY A 91 -1.66 -19.09 -5.53
CA GLY A 91 -2.48 -20.17 -4.99
C GLY A 91 -3.37 -20.88 -6.02
N GLU A 92 -4.14 -21.86 -5.54
CA GLU A 92 -5.03 -22.66 -6.38
C GLU A 92 -6.33 -21.90 -6.65
N ARG A 93 -6.69 -21.74 -7.93
CA ARG A 93 -7.96 -21.11 -8.33
C ARG A 93 -9.11 -22.04 -7.95
N LEU A 94 -10.10 -21.49 -7.24
CA LEU A 94 -11.36 -22.21 -7.06
C LEU A 94 -12.02 -22.41 -8.44
N ARG A 95 -12.41 -23.66 -8.74
CA ARG A 95 -13.15 -23.96 -9.97
C ARG A 95 -14.55 -23.38 -9.86
N LEU A 96 -14.86 -22.44 -10.75
CA LEU A 96 -16.21 -21.91 -10.88
C LEU A 96 -17.16 -23.01 -11.35
N ASN A 97 -18.38 -23.02 -10.80
CA ASN A 97 -19.46 -23.81 -11.38
C ASN A 97 -20.00 -23.15 -12.67
N THR A 98 -20.90 -23.83 -13.37
CA THR A 98 -21.46 -23.36 -14.65
C THR A 98 -22.11 -21.97 -14.55
N GLU A 99 -22.89 -21.72 -13.50
CA GLU A 99 -23.59 -20.44 -13.31
C GLU A 99 -22.62 -19.29 -13.05
N GLN A 100 -21.63 -19.52 -12.19
CA GLN A 100 -20.57 -18.55 -11.87
C GLN A 100 -19.72 -18.25 -13.10
N ALA A 101 -19.31 -19.27 -13.85
CA ALA A 101 -18.54 -19.11 -15.09
C ALA A 101 -19.34 -18.33 -16.15
N THR A 102 -20.65 -18.59 -16.25
CA THR A 102 -21.55 -17.86 -17.14
C THR A 102 -21.64 -16.39 -16.74
N ALA A 103 -21.79 -16.08 -15.45
CA ALA A 103 -21.83 -14.71 -14.95
C ALA A 103 -20.52 -13.96 -15.23
N VAL A 104 -19.37 -14.59 -14.94
CA VAL A 104 -18.05 -14.00 -15.23
C VAL A 104 -17.87 -13.75 -16.74
N GLY A 105 -18.26 -14.72 -17.58
CA GLY A 105 -18.19 -14.59 -19.03
C GLY A 105 -19.06 -13.46 -19.59
N ALA A 106 -20.30 -13.34 -19.09
CA ALA A 106 -21.21 -12.27 -19.48
C ALA A 106 -20.66 -10.88 -19.13
N ILE A 107 -20.16 -10.70 -17.91
CA ILE A 107 -19.55 -9.44 -17.46
C ILE A 107 -18.31 -9.12 -18.29
N HIS A 108 -17.43 -10.10 -18.51
CA HIS A 108 -16.22 -9.93 -19.31
C HIS A 108 -16.52 -9.50 -20.76
N SER A 109 -17.55 -10.09 -21.38
CA SER A 109 -17.95 -9.77 -22.76
C SER A 109 -18.45 -8.33 -22.94
N ALA A 110 -18.92 -7.69 -21.87
CA ALA A 110 -19.42 -6.31 -21.88
C ALA A 110 -18.39 -5.29 -21.34
N SER A 111 -17.13 -5.70 -21.10
CA SER A 111 -16.14 -4.89 -20.36
C SER A 111 -15.69 -3.60 -21.05
N ASP A 112 -15.90 -3.48 -22.36
CA ASP A 112 -15.56 -2.27 -23.14
C ASP A 112 -16.68 -1.23 -23.17
N SER A 113 -17.81 -1.48 -22.51
CA SER A 113 -18.97 -0.59 -22.49
C SER A 113 -19.59 -0.50 -21.09
N PHE A 114 -20.33 0.57 -20.83
CA PHE A 114 -21.08 0.68 -19.59
C PHE A 114 -22.15 -0.42 -19.53
N SER A 115 -22.11 -1.22 -18.46
CA SER A 115 -23.12 -2.24 -18.18
C SER A 115 -23.38 -2.31 -16.68
N ALA A 116 -24.64 -2.53 -16.32
CA ALA A 116 -25.07 -2.67 -14.93
C ALA A 116 -25.65 -4.07 -14.72
N TRP A 117 -25.13 -4.78 -13.72
CA TRP A 117 -25.48 -6.18 -13.45
C TRP A 117 -25.98 -6.35 -12.03
N LEU A 118 -27.07 -7.11 -11.87
CA LEU A 118 -27.51 -7.61 -10.57
C LEU A 118 -27.06 -9.08 -10.43
N LEU A 119 -26.03 -9.33 -9.63
CA LEU A 119 -25.64 -10.69 -9.26
C LEU A 119 -26.46 -11.16 -8.05
N ALA A 120 -27.63 -11.74 -8.32
CA ALA A 120 -28.51 -12.27 -7.28
C ALA A 120 -28.13 -13.70 -6.87
N GLY A 121 -28.10 -13.96 -5.57
CA GLY A 121 -27.87 -15.30 -5.03
C GLY A 121 -27.85 -15.29 -3.50
N ILE A 122 -28.22 -16.40 -2.87
CA ILE A 122 -28.19 -16.53 -1.41
C ILE A 122 -26.75 -16.51 -0.87
N THR A 123 -26.57 -16.34 0.45
CA THR A 123 -25.27 -16.54 1.09
C THR A 123 -24.75 -17.96 0.81
N GLY A 124 -23.45 -18.10 0.57
CA GLY A 124 -22.84 -19.40 0.25
C GLY A 124 -22.88 -19.81 -1.23
N SER A 125 -23.67 -19.13 -2.08
CA SER A 125 -23.71 -19.38 -3.55
C SER A 125 -22.42 -19.03 -4.30
N GLY A 126 -21.43 -18.43 -3.64
CA GLY A 126 -20.13 -18.09 -4.23
C GLY A 126 -20.07 -16.77 -4.99
N LYS A 127 -20.97 -15.81 -4.74
CA LYS A 127 -20.91 -14.45 -5.34
C LYS A 127 -19.54 -13.79 -5.19
N THR A 128 -18.89 -13.97 -4.04
CA THR A 128 -17.54 -13.44 -3.81
C THR A 128 -16.53 -13.99 -4.82
N GLU A 129 -16.65 -15.25 -5.24
CA GLU A 129 -15.74 -15.84 -6.22
C GLU A 129 -15.98 -15.28 -7.64
N VAL A 130 -17.23 -14.94 -7.96
CA VAL A 130 -17.55 -14.19 -9.18
C VAL A 130 -16.89 -12.81 -9.13
N TYR A 131 -16.98 -12.09 -8.01
CA TYR A 131 -16.32 -10.78 -7.87
C TYR A 131 -14.81 -10.90 -8.07
N LEU A 132 -14.15 -11.84 -7.39
CA LEU A 132 -12.70 -12.04 -7.50
C LEU A 132 -12.29 -12.42 -8.93
N SER A 133 -13.09 -13.23 -9.64
CA SER A 133 -12.81 -13.62 -11.02
C SER A 133 -13.00 -12.46 -12.00
N VAL A 134 -14.02 -11.61 -11.79
CA VAL A 134 -14.20 -10.37 -12.58
C VAL A 134 -13.02 -9.43 -12.36
N LEU A 135 -12.60 -9.23 -11.11
CA LEU A 135 -11.43 -8.41 -10.78
C LEU A 135 -10.16 -8.97 -11.41
N GLU A 136 -9.95 -10.29 -11.41
CA GLU A 136 -8.80 -10.92 -12.06
C GLU A 136 -8.69 -10.51 -13.53
N ASN A 137 -9.80 -10.56 -14.27
CA ASN A 137 -9.83 -10.19 -15.68
C ASN A 137 -9.50 -8.70 -15.89
N VAL A 138 -10.04 -7.82 -15.04
CA VAL A 138 -9.80 -6.36 -15.11
C VAL A 138 -8.35 -6.02 -14.78
N LEU A 139 -7.80 -6.63 -13.73
CA LEU A 139 -6.41 -6.42 -13.31
C LEU A 139 -5.42 -6.98 -14.31
N ALA A 140 -5.74 -8.07 -15.00
CA ALA A 140 -4.93 -8.62 -16.09
C ALA A 140 -4.79 -7.65 -17.28
N GLN A 141 -5.74 -6.72 -17.46
CA GLN A 141 -5.66 -5.63 -18.44
C GLN A 141 -4.89 -4.41 -17.91
N GLY A 142 -4.37 -4.46 -16.68
CA GLY A 142 -3.66 -3.36 -16.03
C GLY A 142 -4.56 -2.22 -15.54
N ARG A 143 -5.89 -2.42 -15.55
CA ARG A 143 -6.90 -1.48 -15.07
C ARG A 143 -7.15 -1.68 -13.57
N GLN A 144 -7.66 -0.64 -12.90
CA GLN A 144 -7.91 -0.64 -11.47
C GLN A 144 -9.34 -1.08 -11.15
N ALA A 145 -9.59 -1.49 -9.90
CA ALA A 145 -10.93 -1.88 -9.44
C ALA A 145 -11.34 -1.13 -8.16
N LEU A 146 -12.62 -0.75 -8.07
CA LEU A 146 -13.25 -0.23 -6.86
C LEU A 146 -14.24 -1.25 -6.30
N VAL A 147 -14.03 -1.69 -5.07
CA VAL A 147 -14.97 -2.56 -4.36
C VAL A 147 -15.58 -1.80 -3.19
N MET A 148 -16.88 -1.50 -3.31
CA MET A 148 -17.63 -0.86 -2.24
C MET A 148 -18.31 -1.90 -1.36
N VAL A 149 -18.11 -1.80 -0.05
CA VAL A 149 -18.75 -2.67 0.96
C VAL A 149 -19.50 -1.81 1.98
N PRO A 150 -20.55 -2.35 2.63
CA PRO A 150 -21.12 -1.72 3.83
C PRO A 150 -20.05 -1.52 4.90
N GLU A 151 -20.21 -0.54 5.78
CA GLU A 151 -19.22 -0.25 6.83
C GLU A 151 -18.92 -1.45 7.72
N ILE A 152 -19.95 -2.21 8.09
CA ILE A 152 -19.84 -3.49 8.82
C ILE A 152 -19.19 -4.62 8.01
N GLY A 153 -19.18 -4.51 6.68
CA GLY A 153 -18.65 -5.52 5.76
C GLY A 153 -17.15 -5.41 5.55
N LEU A 154 -16.52 -4.32 6.02
CA LEU A 154 -15.09 -4.08 5.93
C LEU A 154 -14.31 -4.83 7.03
N THR A 155 -14.51 -6.14 7.09
CA THR A 155 -13.86 -6.98 8.09
C THR A 155 -12.42 -7.31 7.67
N PRO A 156 -11.51 -7.56 8.63
CA PRO A 156 -10.16 -8.05 8.32
C PRO A 156 -10.17 -9.31 7.45
N GLN A 157 -11.18 -10.18 7.61
CA GLN A 157 -11.33 -11.39 6.80
C GLN A 157 -11.63 -11.09 5.33
N THR A 158 -12.52 -10.14 5.05
CA THR A 158 -12.79 -9.70 3.66
C THR A 158 -11.51 -9.14 3.05
N ILE A 159 -10.85 -8.21 3.74
CA ILE A 159 -9.61 -7.57 3.26
C ILE A 159 -8.51 -8.62 2.99
N ALA A 160 -8.30 -9.54 3.94
CA ALA A 160 -7.31 -10.61 3.81
C ALA A 160 -7.58 -11.47 2.58
N ARG A 161 -8.84 -11.79 2.27
CA ARG A 161 -9.19 -12.56 1.07
C ARG A 161 -8.73 -11.86 -0.22
N PHE A 162 -8.96 -10.56 -0.37
CA PHE A 162 -8.49 -9.81 -1.55
C PHE A 162 -6.96 -9.76 -1.61
N ARG A 163 -6.29 -9.50 -0.48
CA ARG A 163 -4.82 -9.47 -0.40
C ARG A 163 -4.18 -10.82 -0.72
N HIS A 164 -4.82 -11.92 -0.33
CA HIS A 164 -4.35 -13.26 -0.65
C HIS A 164 -4.61 -13.66 -2.10
N ARG A 165 -5.69 -13.17 -2.73
CA ARG A 165 -6.05 -13.54 -4.11
C ARG A 165 -5.18 -12.88 -5.17
N PHE A 166 -4.65 -11.69 -4.92
CA PHE A 166 -3.92 -10.90 -5.92
C PHE A 166 -2.55 -10.51 -5.42
N SER A 167 -1.51 -10.78 -6.23
CA SER A 167 -0.18 -10.18 -6.05
C SER A 167 -0.17 -8.74 -6.56
N ALA A 168 -1.05 -7.91 -6.02
CA ALA A 168 -1.23 -6.52 -6.42
C ALA A 168 -1.58 -5.63 -5.20
N PRO A 169 -1.22 -4.34 -5.20
CA PRO A 169 -1.51 -3.44 -4.09
C PRO A 169 -3.01 -3.23 -3.88
N VAL A 170 -3.48 -3.53 -2.67
CA VAL A 170 -4.87 -3.32 -2.23
C VAL A 170 -4.90 -2.24 -1.16
N GLU A 171 -5.48 -1.09 -1.49
CA GLU A 171 -5.73 0.00 -0.57
C GLU A 171 -7.13 -0.11 0.04
N VAL A 172 -7.24 0.26 1.31
CA VAL A 172 -8.52 0.19 2.03
C VAL A 172 -8.89 1.60 2.49
N LEU A 173 -10.12 2.04 2.26
CA LEU A 173 -10.61 3.37 2.63
C LEU A 173 -11.81 3.27 3.57
N HIS A 174 -11.65 3.76 4.80
CA HIS A 174 -12.72 3.83 5.80
C HIS A 174 -12.64 5.07 6.70
N SER A 175 -13.63 5.19 7.58
CA SER A 175 -13.81 6.30 8.54
C SER A 175 -12.68 6.40 9.56
N GLY A 176 -12.10 5.26 9.96
CA GLY A 176 -11.04 5.17 10.96
C GLY A 176 -9.62 5.53 10.50
N LEU A 177 -9.39 5.79 9.21
CA LEU A 177 -8.09 6.28 8.73
C LEU A 177 -7.88 7.74 9.06
N ASN A 178 -6.64 8.10 9.41
CA ASN A 178 -6.25 9.49 9.55
C ASN A 178 -6.11 10.18 8.18
N ASP A 179 -6.03 11.52 8.19
CA ASP A 179 -5.98 12.31 6.96
C ASP A 179 -4.75 12.00 6.08
N SER A 180 -3.63 11.61 6.68
CA SER A 180 -2.40 11.28 5.95
C SER A 180 -2.51 9.91 5.26
N GLU A 181 -3.07 8.92 5.95
CA GLU A 181 -3.36 7.59 5.38
C GLU A 181 -4.37 7.70 4.24
N ARG A 182 -5.46 8.45 4.44
CA ARG A 182 -6.47 8.68 3.41
C ARG A 182 -5.88 9.40 2.20
N LEU A 183 -5.04 10.42 2.41
CA LEU A 183 -4.36 11.12 1.32
C LEU A 183 -3.41 10.21 0.55
N SER A 184 -2.66 9.34 1.26
CA SER A 184 -1.75 8.37 0.66
C SER A 184 -2.49 7.40 -0.26
N ALA A 185 -3.55 6.76 0.25
CA ALA A 185 -4.38 5.85 -0.55
C ALA A 185 -5.05 6.55 -1.75
N TRP A 186 -5.52 7.79 -1.55
CA TRP A 186 -6.09 8.62 -2.62
C TRP A 186 -5.07 8.91 -3.73
N LEU A 187 -3.83 9.24 -3.37
CA LEU A 187 -2.76 9.49 -4.35
C LEU A 187 -2.34 8.21 -5.08
N LYS A 188 -2.19 7.09 -4.36
CA LYS A 188 -1.86 5.80 -4.98
C LYS A 188 -2.91 5.37 -5.99
N ALA A 189 -4.20 5.55 -5.67
CA ALA A 189 -5.28 5.27 -6.61
C ALA A 189 -5.21 6.19 -7.84
N LYS A 190 -5.06 7.49 -7.63
CA LYS A 190 -4.92 8.49 -8.71
C LYS A 190 -3.75 8.19 -9.66
N ASN A 191 -2.62 7.76 -9.11
CA ASN A 191 -1.39 7.51 -9.86
C ASN A 191 -1.34 6.12 -10.49
N GLY A 192 -2.34 5.26 -10.21
CA GLY A 192 -2.39 3.89 -10.73
C GLY A 192 -1.48 2.91 -9.98
N GLU A 193 -1.00 3.29 -8.80
CA GLU A 193 -0.17 2.47 -7.89
C GLU A 193 -1.01 1.49 -7.07
N ALA A 194 -2.25 1.87 -6.74
CA ALA A 194 -3.23 0.96 -6.15
C ALA A 194 -3.94 0.17 -7.25
N ALA A 195 -3.90 -1.15 -7.20
CA ALA A 195 -4.61 -2.00 -8.15
C ALA A 195 -6.09 -2.10 -7.79
N ILE A 196 -6.38 -2.27 -6.49
CA ILE A 196 -7.72 -2.40 -5.94
C ILE A 196 -7.88 -1.39 -4.81
N VAL A 197 -9.02 -0.70 -4.78
CA VAL A 197 -9.46 0.09 -3.63
C VAL A 197 -10.71 -0.57 -3.05
N ILE A 198 -10.66 -0.95 -1.78
CA ILE A 198 -11.82 -1.45 -1.03
C ILE A 198 -12.27 -0.35 -0.08
N GLY A 199 -13.54 0.03 -0.09
CA GLY A 199 -14.00 1.05 0.84
C GLY A 199 -15.49 1.11 1.07
N THR A 200 -15.91 2.04 1.91
CA THR A 200 -17.32 2.30 2.19
C THR A 200 -17.87 3.40 1.26
N ARG A 201 -19.02 4.00 1.58
CA ARG A 201 -19.70 4.97 0.71
C ARG A 201 -18.79 6.08 0.16
N SER A 202 -17.86 6.61 0.94
CA SER A 202 -17.01 7.72 0.52
C SER A 202 -15.93 7.33 -0.50
N SER A 203 -15.60 6.05 -0.66
CA SER A 203 -14.61 5.60 -1.64
C SER A 203 -15.07 5.77 -3.10
N LEU A 204 -16.37 6.01 -3.32
CA LEU A 204 -16.92 6.36 -4.63
C LEU A 204 -16.22 7.56 -5.28
N PHE A 205 -15.72 8.51 -4.47
CA PHE A 205 -15.05 9.72 -4.94
C PHE A 205 -13.52 9.56 -5.08
N THR A 206 -13.02 8.32 -5.01
CA THR A 206 -11.59 8.05 -5.17
C THR A 206 -11.21 8.26 -6.63
N PRO A 207 -10.18 9.05 -6.94
CA PRO A 207 -9.66 9.16 -8.29
C PRO A 207 -8.93 7.89 -8.67
N PHE A 208 -9.06 7.50 -9.93
CA PHE A 208 -8.32 6.39 -10.52
C PHE A 208 -7.60 6.89 -11.76
N LYS A 209 -6.42 6.32 -12.04
CA LYS A 209 -5.70 6.55 -13.30
C LYS A 209 -6.46 5.92 -14.46
N ASP A 210 -6.94 4.69 -14.26
CA ASP A 210 -7.74 3.94 -15.23
C ASP A 210 -8.60 2.91 -14.47
N LEU A 211 -9.87 3.24 -14.24
CA LEU A 211 -10.82 2.36 -13.55
C LEU A 211 -11.46 1.40 -14.55
N GLY A 212 -11.48 0.11 -14.20
CA GLY A 212 -12.03 -0.96 -15.03
C GLY A 212 -13.31 -1.60 -14.52
N VAL A 213 -13.54 -1.60 -13.20
CA VAL A 213 -14.78 -2.11 -12.57
C VAL A 213 -15.02 -1.48 -11.21
#